data_AF-A0A2A4N5G2-F1
#
_entry.id   AF-A0A2A4N5G2-F1
#
_cell.length_a   1.000
_cell.length_b   1.000
_cell.length_c   1.000
_cell.angle_alpha   90.00
_cell.angle_beta   90.00
_cell.angle_gamma   90.00
#
_symmetry.space_group_name_H-M   'P 1'
#
loop_
_entity.id
_entity.type
_entity.pdbx_description
1 polymer ?
#
loop_
_entity_poly.entity_id
_entity_poly.type
_entity_poly.pdbx_seq_one_letter_code
_entity_poly.pdbx_strand_id
1 'polypeptide(L)'
;MNHKISLHISGKILPVFLFCLFLLLSGCATYYMQNEAFNSYFLQGDMASAEKVLDKDKKSNKNKNRALFLLNKGTLSWMQQDYVSATNYFNEADLFIEDQRKNIGSEALAILTNPMARPYVPEDFENVMLNFYKALSYLEMGKTEEALVECRRVNEKLYALNDKYPKNYQNRYSDDAFAHTLMGLIYDSSGDSNNAFIAYRNAFNIYENNYLKNFNTPAPKQLKKDLVRTAYQTGLNQDYEFFKNKFGFDFETTDKSEGDVIFIWLSGLGPVKAEWSINFSAVNGRDGYLTMVNSEENVTLPFFVGNMDRRTKNSFSNLDFVRVAFPKYEERIPFYTSAEVFINDSVSYHLDKGEDLNAIAFKTLKDRMVREMANSLLRLATKQAIESYTRSKDENLGALISIFNAVTEKADTRNWQTLPHSIHYTRIRLKEGKHSVTLKVNSPNGGSKDQQIDLEVKAGNTRYFTFHNMESN
;
A
#
# COMPACT_ATOMS: atom_id res chain seq x y z
N MET A 1 52.71 28.54 26.55
CA MET A 1 52.48 28.91 25.13
C MET A 1 51.14 28.35 24.71
N ASN A 2 50.10 29.19 24.62
CA ASN A 2 48.78 28.80 24.13
C ASN A 2 48.73 29.01 22.61
N HIS A 3 48.85 27.94 21.82
CA HIS A 3 48.57 28.01 20.40
C HIS A 3 47.05 27.97 20.17
N LYS A 4 46.46 29.16 20.00
CA LYS A 4 45.14 29.29 19.37
C LYS A 4 45.27 28.92 17.89
N ILE A 5 44.72 27.78 17.50
CA ILE A 5 44.50 27.43 16.10
C ILE A 5 43.33 28.30 15.61
N SER A 6 43.65 29.40 14.94
CA SER A 6 42.67 30.22 14.22
C SER A 6 42.42 29.58 12.87
N LEU A 7 41.30 28.85 12.73
CA LEU A 7 40.77 28.44 11.42
C LEU A 7 40.28 29.68 10.66
N HIS A 8 41.12 30.22 9.79
CA HIS A 8 40.75 31.27 8.84
C HIS A 8 39.94 30.65 7.70
N ILE A 9 38.61 30.57 7.87
CA ILE A 9 37.70 30.16 6.80
C ILE A 9 37.51 31.37 5.88
N SER A 10 38.05 31.30 4.65
CA SER A 10 37.87 32.34 3.63
C SER A 10 36.38 32.64 3.40
N GLY A 11 36.02 33.92 3.25
CA GLY A 11 34.63 34.37 3.05
C GLY A 11 33.91 33.77 1.82
N LYS A 12 34.65 33.10 0.91
CA LYS A 12 34.09 32.36 -0.23
C LYS A 12 33.83 30.87 0.06
N ILE A 13 34.42 30.31 1.11
CA ILE A 13 34.28 28.89 1.51
C ILE A 13 33.05 28.72 2.43
N LEU A 14 32.74 29.73 3.25
CA LEU A 14 31.59 29.74 4.14
C LEU A 14 30.23 29.49 3.43
N PRO A 15 29.90 30.11 2.28
CA PRO A 15 28.64 29.82 1.57
C PRO A 15 28.61 28.43 0.95
N VAL A 16 29.73 27.89 0.47
CA VAL A 16 29.81 26.51 -0.06
C VAL A 16 29.66 25.50 1.08
N PHE A 17 30.28 25.76 2.23
CA PHE A 17 30.14 24.93 3.42
C PHE A 17 28.72 24.97 3.98
N LEU A 18 28.08 26.15 4.05
CA LEU A 18 26.66 26.30 4.42
C LEU A 18 25.73 25.62 3.41
N PHE A 19 26.03 25.66 2.11
CA PHE A 19 25.26 24.98 1.08
C PHE A 19 25.40 23.45 1.19
N CYS A 20 26.61 22.93 1.39
CA CYS A 20 26.85 21.51 1.67
C CYS A 20 26.17 21.06 2.97
N LEU A 21 26.23 21.87 4.04
CA LEU A 21 25.57 21.59 5.31
C LEU A 21 24.04 21.60 5.17
N PHE A 22 23.49 22.52 4.37
CA PHE A 22 22.06 22.56 4.05
C PHE A 22 21.61 21.36 3.20
N LEU A 23 22.44 20.92 2.25
CA LEU A 23 22.21 19.68 1.48
C LEU A 23 22.26 18.43 2.37
N LEU A 24 23.15 18.41 3.37
CA LEU A 24 23.25 17.31 4.35
C LEU A 24 22.02 17.26 5.28
N LEU A 25 21.49 18.42 5.69
CA LEU A 25 20.32 18.51 6.58
C LEU A 25 18.99 18.22 5.86
N SER A 26 18.85 18.61 4.59
CA SER A 26 17.67 18.28 3.78
C SER A 26 17.69 16.83 3.25
N GLY A 27 18.88 16.24 3.17
CA GLY A 27 19.14 14.87 2.76
C GLY A 27 18.71 13.79 3.74
N CYS A 28 17.92 14.04 4.80
CA CYS A 28 17.44 13.00 5.73
C CYS A 28 15.91 12.84 5.76
N ALA A 29 15.15 13.68 5.06
CA ALA A 29 13.69 13.60 5.08
C ALA A 29 13.16 12.42 4.25
N THR A 30 12.27 11.61 4.82
CA THR A 30 11.49 10.59 4.11
C THR A 30 10.45 11.25 3.18
N TYR A 31 9.85 10.48 2.26
CA TYR A 31 8.78 11.02 1.42
C TYR A 31 7.59 11.54 2.25
N TYR A 32 7.23 10.86 3.35
CA TYR A 32 6.19 11.34 4.27
C TYR A 32 6.51 12.74 4.83
N MET A 33 7.74 12.93 5.33
CA MET A 33 8.19 14.23 5.86
C MET A 33 8.24 15.33 4.77
N GLN A 34 8.59 14.97 3.53
CA GLN A 34 8.60 15.91 2.41
C GLN A 34 7.20 16.40 2.02
N ASN A 35 6.16 15.62 2.34
CA ASN A 35 4.76 15.93 2.03
C ASN A 35 3.94 16.22 3.29
N GLU A 36 4.59 16.62 4.39
CA GLU A 36 3.94 16.88 5.68
C GLU A 36 2.72 17.81 5.53
N ALA A 37 2.84 18.93 4.80
CA ALA A 37 1.75 19.88 4.67
C ALA A 37 0.49 19.23 4.04
N PHE A 38 0.67 18.42 2.99
CA PHE A 38 -0.44 17.67 2.39
C PHE A 38 -1.03 16.67 3.39
N ASN A 39 -0.16 15.87 4.02
CA ASN A 39 -0.56 14.83 4.96
C ASN A 39 -1.32 15.40 6.17
N SER A 40 -0.88 16.54 6.70
CA SER A 40 -1.50 17.24 7.83
C SER A 40 -2.90 17.76 7.48
N TYR A 41 -3.07 18.42 6.32
CA TYR A 41 -4.40 18.87 5.89
C TYR A 41 -5.35 17.70 5.60
N PHE A 42 -4.84 16.65 4.93
CA PHE A 42 -5.63 15.46 4.64
C PHE A 42 -6.12 14.80 5.93
N LEU A 43 -5.24 14.56 6.91
CA LEU A 43 -5.58 13.97 8.20
C LEU A 43 -6.63 14.79 8.97
N GLN A 44 -6.60 16.12 8.86
CA GLN A 44 -7.55 17.03 9.52
C GLN A 44 -8.90 17.13 8.79
N GLY A 45 -9.05 16.53 7.60
CA GLY A 45 -10.24 16.66 6.78
C GLY A 45 -10.34 17.96 5.97
N ASP A 46 -9.28 18.79 5.95
CA ASP A 46 -9.22 20.00 5.12
C ASP A 46 -8.82 19.64 3.68
N MET A 47 -9.79 19.05 2.96
CA MET A 47 -9.59 18.61 1.57
C MET A 47 -9.22 19.77 0.63
N ALA A 48 -9.74 20.97 0.89
CA ALA A 48 -9.50 22.14 0.06
C ALA A 48 -8.05 22.63 0.19
N SER A 49 -7.50 22.64 1.40
CA SER A 49 -6.08 22.99 1.61
C SER A 49 -5.16 21.88 1.12
N ALA A 50 -5.49 20.61 1.34
CA ALA A 50 -4.74 19.47 0.81
C ALA A 50 -4.65 19.53 -0.73
N GLU A 51 -5.76 19.81 -1.41
CA GLU A 51 -5.80 19.98 -2.86
C GLU A 51 -4.92 21.14 -3.35
N LYS A 52 -4.99 22.29 -2.69
CA LYS A 52 -4.11 23.44 -3.01
C LYS A 52 -2.64 23.12 -2.87
N VAL A 53 -2.25 22.25 -1.93
CA VAL A 53 -0.85 21.81 -1.79
C VAL A 53 -0.44 20.98 -3.02
N LEU A 54 -1.25 20.02 -3.45
CA LEU A 54 -0.96 19.22 -4.64
C LEU A 54 -0.91 20.08 -5.91
N ASP A 55 -1.87 20.98 -6.12
CA ASP A 55 -1.93 21.79 -7.35
C ASP A 55 -0.72 22.73 -7.51
N LYS A 56 -0.07 23.11 -6.40
CA LYS A 56 1.19 23.86 -6.41
C LYS A 56 2.37 22.99 -6.81
N ASP A 57 2.34 21.68 -6.55
CA ASP A 57 3.37 20.72 -6.96
C ASP A 57 3.22 20.28 -8.43
N LYS A 58 3.37 21.25 -9.33
CA LYS A 58 3.37 21.03 -10.78
C LYS A 58 4.47 20.07 -11.24
N LYS A 59 5.51 19.88 -10.42
CA LYS A 59 6.67 19.05 -10.73
C LYS A 59 6.33 17.58 -10.55
N SER A 60 5.69 17.18 -9.45
CA SER A 60 5.30 15.79 -9.23
C SER A 60 4.34 15.28 -10.28
N ASN A 61 3.41 16.11 -10.76
CA ASN A 61 2.53 15.75 -11.88
C ASN A 61 3.29 15.42 -13.19
N LYS A 62 4.53 15.92 -13.38
CA LYS A 62 5.28 15.77 -14.65
C LYS A 62 6.49 14.86 -14.55
N ASN A 63 6.74 14.25 -13.40
CA ASN A 63 7.99 13.52 -13.15
C ASN A 63 7.74 12.10 -12.64
N LYS A 64 8.79 11.51 -12.09
CA LYS A 64 8.80 10.20 -11.45
C LYS A 64 7.76 9.97 -10.33
N ASN A 65 7.12 11.00 -9.79
CA ASN A 65 6.08 10.89 -8.75
C ASN A 65 4.66 11.05 -9.32
N ARG A 66 4.49 11.12 -10.65
CA ARG A 66 3.19 11.36 -11.30
C ARG A 66 2.11 10.37 -10.88
N ALA A 67 2.45 9.09 -10.76
CA ALA A 67 1.51 8.09 -10.25
C ALA A 67 0.97 8.47 -8.85
N LEU A 68 1.84 8.78 -7.89
CA LEU A 68 1.41 9.21 -6.54
C LEU A 68 0.60 10.50 -6.55
N PHE A 69 0.99 11.46 -7.40
CA PHE A 69 0.23 12.69 -7.56
C PHE A 69 -1.21 12.40 -8.00
N LEU A 70 -1.39 11.56 -9.03
CA LEU A 70 -2.70 11.19 -9.55
C LEU A 70 -3.51 10.35 -8.56
N LEU A 71 -2.85 9.42 -7.85
CA LEU A 71 -3.47 8.62 -6.79
C LEU A 71 -4.01 9.51 -5.65
N ASN A 72 -3.23 10.49 -5.20
CA ASN A 72 -3.67 11.42 -4.16
C ASN A 72 -4.79 12.36 -4.64
N LYS A 73 -4.74 12.86 -5.88
CA LYS A 73 -5.85 13.63 -6.47
C LYS A 73 -7.12 12.78 -6.58
N GLY A 74 -6.99 11.53 -6.99
CA GLY A 74 -8.09 10.57 -7.04
C GLY A 74 -8.72 10.35 -5.67
N THR A 75 -7.90 10.12 -4.62
CA THR A 75 -8.42 9.97 -3.24
C THR A 75 -9.09 11.25 -2.76
N LEU A 76 -8.53 12.43 -3.00
CA LEU A 76 -9.15 13.71 -2.62
C LEU A 76 -10.52 13.89 -3.28
N SER A 77 -10.60 13.71 -4.59
CA SER A 77 -11.89 13.80 -5.31
C SER A 77 -12.89 12.77 -4.80
N TRP A 78 -12.43 11.56 -4.49
CA TRP A 78 -13.29 10.52 -3.91
C TRP A 78 -13.83 10.92 -2.52
N MET A 79 -12.98 11.46 -1.66
CA MET A 79 -13.37 11.98 -0.33
C MET A 79 -14.33 13.18 -0.42
N GLN A 80 -14.23 13.97 -1.50
CA GLN A 80 -15.15 15.06 -1.82
C GLN A 80 -16.45 14.57 -2.52
N GLN A 81 -16.60 13.25 -2.72
CA GLN A 81 -17.71 12.62 -3.45
C GLN A 81 -17.82 13.03 -4.93
N ASP A 82 -16.74 13.58 -5.51
CA ASP A 82 -16.61 13.78 -6.95
C ASP A 82 -16.04 12.50 -7.60
N TYR A 83 -16.91 11.50 -7.71
CA TYR A 83 -16.56 10.19 -8.23
C TYR A 83 -16.17 10.19 -9.71
N VAL A 84 -16.62 11.20 -10.47
CA VAL A 84 -16.24 11.37 -11.89
C VAL A 84 -14.77 11.79 -11.98
N SER A 85 -14.38 12.85 -11.26
CA SER A 85 -12.98 13.30 -11.23
C SER A 85 -12.08 12.24 -10.60
N ALA A 86 -12.52 11.60 -9.52
CA ALA A 86 -11.77 10.52 -8.87
C ALA A 86 -11.43 9.40 -9.86
N THR A 87 -12.44 8.91 -10.60
CA THR A 87 -12.27 7.86 -11.60
C THR A 87 -11.34 8.29 -12.73
N ASN A 88 -11.43 9.54 -13.19
CA ASN A 88 -10.53 10.08 -14.22
C ASN A 88 -9.06 10.06 -13.76
N TYR A 89 -8.79 10.55 -12.55
CA TYR A 89 -7.44 10.54 -11.98
C TYR A 89 -6.92 9.11 -11.77
N PHE A 90 -7.75 8.20 -11.28
CA PHE A 90 -7.35 6.80 -11.12
C PHE A 90 -7.09 6.10 -12.46
N ASN A 91 -7.88 6.37 -13.50
CA ASN A 91 -7.63 5.84 -14.85
C ASN A 91 -6.32 6.37 -15.44
N GLU A 92 -6.06 7.67 -15.28
CA GLU A 92 -4.79 8.27 -15.71
C GLU A 92 -3.59 7.68 -14.95
N ALA A 93 -3.74 7.45 -13.64
CA ALA A 93 -2.73 6.78 -12.84
C ALA A 93 -2.47 5.36 -13.34
N ASP A 94 -3.53 4.58 -13.56
CA ASP A 94 -3.47 3.20 -14.01
C ASP A 94 -2.73 3.06 -15.35
N LEU A 95 -3.10 3.88 -16.34
CA LEU A 95 -2.44 3.94 -17.64
C LEU A 95 -0.95 4.29 -17.50
N PHE A 96 -0.64 5.31 -16.70
CA PHE A 96 0.76 5.69 -16.47
C PHE A 96 1.55 4.56 -15.82
N ILE A 97 1.00 3.89 -14.80
CA ILE A 97 1.63 2.76 -14.11
C ILE A 97 1.89 1.61 -15.08
N GLU A 98 0.91 1.24 -15.92
CA GLU A 98 1.05 0.17 -16.91
C GLU A 98 2.15 0.50 -17.94
N ASP A 99 2.19 1.74 -18.43
CA ASP A 99 3.23 2.19 -19.36
C ASP A 99 4.62 2.18 -18.73
N GLN A 100 4.74 2.63 -17.48
CA GLN A 100 6.01 2.53 -16.76
C GLN A 100 6.46 1.08 -16.62
N ARG A 101 5.55 0.16 -16.25
CA ARG A 101 5.88 -1.26 -16.09
C ARG A 101 6.39 -1.93 -17.37
N LYS A 102 5.89 -1.52 -18.55
CA LYS A 102 6.36 -2.03 -19.85
C LYS A 102 7.75 -1.51 -20.22
N ASN A 103 8.09 -0.28 -19.82
CA ASN A 103 9.32 0.41 -20.22
C ASN A 103 10.51 0.21 -19.25
N ILE A 104 10.34 -0.55 -18.17
CA ILE A 104 11.39 -0.80 -17.15
C ILE A 104 12.70 -1.39 -17.73
N GLY A 105 12.66 -2.04 -18.90
CA GLY A 105 13.83 -2.70 -19.52
C GLY A 105 14.91 -1.75 -20.05
N SER A 106 14.63 -0.48 -20.33
CA SER A 106 15.57 0.46 -20.97
C SER A 106 16.34 1.37 -19.99
N GLU A 107 16.00 1.34 -18.69
CA GLU A 107 16.52 2.26 -17.65
C GLU A 107 17.62 1.65 -16.75
N ALA A 108 18.35 0.63 -17.19
CA ALA A 108 19.36 -0.08 -16.39
C ALA A 108 20.41 0.85 -15.71
N LEU A 109 20.66 2.04 -16.26
CA LEU A 109 21.57 3.06 -15.70
C LEU A 109 21.00 3.84 -14.50
N ALA A 110 19.68 4.08 -14.41
CA ALA A 110 19.06 4.79 -13.28
C ALA A 110 18.94 3.88 -12.04
N ILE A 111 18.82 2.56 -12.25
CA ILE A 111 18.82 1.50 -11.22
C ILE A 111 20.04 1.58 -10.31
N LEU A 112 21.20 1.91 -10.89
CA LEU A 112 22.50 1.80 -10.24
C LEU A 112 22.83 3.00 -9.33
N THR A 113 22.08 4.10 -9.42
CA THR A 113 22.46 5.36 -8.76
C THR A 113 21.51 5.78 -7.64
N ASN A 114 20.19 5.68 -7.81
CA ASN A 114 19.22 6.02 -6.77
C ASN A 114 17.87 5.33 -7.01
N PRO A 115 17.35 4.49 -6.07
CA PRO A 115 16.06 3.83 -6.26
C PRO A 115 14.89 4.83 -6.41
N MET A 116 14.94 5.98 -5.74
CA MET A 116 13.95 7.06 -5.94
C MET A 116 14.07 7.78 -7.28
N ALA A 117 15.10 7.54 -8.11
CA ALA A 117 15.21 8.17 -9.42
C ALA A 117 14.18 7.62 -10.43
N ARG A 118 13.73 6.39 -10.22
CA ARG A 118 12.73 5.76 -11.08
C ARG A 118 11.34 6.34 -10.86
N PRO A 119 10.50 6.34 -11.91
CA PRO A 119 9.06 6.47 -11.76
C PRO A 119 8.52 5.58 -10.65
N TYR A 120 7.64 6.14 -9.82
CA TYR A 120 6.98 5.44 -8.75
C TYR A 120 6.13 4.33 -9.33
N VAL A 121 6.30 3.14 -8.78
CA VAL A 121 5.51 1.95 -9.11
C VAL A 121 4.83 1.52 -7.82
N PRO A 122 3.48 1.47 -7.77
CA PRO A 122 2.78 1.07 -6.57
C PRO A 122 3.05 -0.39 -6.21
N GLU A 123 3.02 -0.67 -4.91
CA GLU A 123 3.01 -2.01 -4.36
C GLU A 123 1.83 -2.82 -4.84
N ASP A 124 1.92 -4.15 -4.75
CA ASP A 124 0.89 -5.06 -5.27
C ASP A 124 -0.49 -4.72 -4.67
N PHE A 125 -0.58 -4.50 -3.35
CA PHE A 125 -1.81 -4.08 -2.66
C PHE A 125 -2.27 -2.66 -3.01
N GLU A 126 -1.36 -1.73 -3.34
CA GLU A 126 -1.74 -0.39 -3.77
C GLU A 126 -2.37 -0.41 -5.17
N ASN A 127 -1.93 -1.31 -6.06
CA ASN A 127 -2.57 -1.50 -7.36
C ASN A 127 -3.97 -2.09 -7.21
N VAL A 128 -4.17 -3.01 -6.25
CA VAL A 128 -5.50 -3.53 -5.93
C VAL A 128 -6.40 -2.42 -5.40
N MET A 129 -5.89 -1.59 -4.50
CA MET A 129 -6.64 -0.45 -3.96
C MET A 129 -7.03 0.58 -5.02
N LEU A 130 -6.22 0.77 -6.08
CA LEU A 130 -6.61 1.61 -7.21
C LEU A 130 -7.90 1.08 -7.86
N ASN A 131 -8.00 -0.22 -8.13
CA ASN A 131 -9.21 -0.82 -8.71
C ASN A 131 -10.38 -0.82 -7.71
N PHE A 132 -10.11 -1.01 -6.42
CA PHE A 132 -11.11 -0.91 -5.36
C PHE A 132 -11.79 0.46 -5.34
N TYR A 133 -11.01 1.56 -5.31
CA TYR A 133 -11.57 2.91 -5.33
C TYR A 133 -12.33 3.24 -6.61
N LYS A 134 -11.89 2.70 -7.77
CA LYS A 134 -12.65 2.81 -9.01
C LYS A 134 -13.96 2.04 -8.95
N ALA A 135 -13.96 0.81 -8.43
CA ALA A 135 -15.17 0.02 -8.25
C ALA A 135 -16.18 0.75 -7.35
N LEU A 136 -15.74 1.27 -6.20
CA LEU A 136 -16.59 2.07 -5.33
C LEU A 136 -17.13 3.33 -6.02
N SER A 137 -16.26 4.08 -6.74
CA SER A 137 -16.70 5.24 -7.53
C SER A 137 -17.80 4.88 -8.53
N TYR A 138 -17.66 3.75 -9.23
CA TYR A 138 -18.65 3.27 -10.18
C TYR A 138 -19.96 2.86 -9.49
N LEU A 139 -19.91 2.20 -8.34
CA LEU A 139 -21.11 1.86 -7.56
C LEU A 139 -21.88 3.12 -7.12
N GLU A 140 -21.17 4.14 -6.64
CA GLU A 140 -21.77 5.42 -6.25
C GLU A 140 -22.39 6.18 -7.45
N MET A 141 -21.86 5.95 -8.66
CA MET A 141 -22.43 6.45 -9.92
C MET A 141 -23.53 5.55 -10.51
N GLY A 142 -23.92 4.46 -9.86
CA GLY A 142 -24.91 3.49 -10.37
C GLY A 142 -24.41 2.65 -11.55
N LYS A 143 -23.10 2.55 -11.73
CA LYS A 143 -22.39 1.87 -12.83
C LYS A 143 -21.88 0.50 -12.42
N THR A 144 -22.82 -0.42 -12.15
CA THR A 144 -22.53 -1.75 -11.58
C THR A 144 -21.64 -2.61 -12.48
N GLU A 145 -21.83 -2.57 -13.80
CA GLU A 145 -21.03 -3.36 -14.76
C GLU A 145 -19.58 -2.88 -14.79
N GLU A 146 -19.34 -1.58 -14.81
CA GLU A 146 -18.00 -1.00 -14.73
C GLU A 146 -17.32 -1.35 -13.39
N ALA A 147 -18.07 -1.36 -12.29
CA ALA A 147 -17.54 -1.81 -10.99
C ALA A 147 -17.10 -3.29 -11.02
N LEU A 148 -17.87 -4.17 -11.66
CA LEU A 148 -17.48 -5.58 -11.85
C LEU A 148 -16.23 -5.74 -12.70
N VAL A 149 -16.07 -4.94 -13.76
CA VAL A 149 -14.86 -4.93 -14.57
C VAL A 149 -13.64 -4.63 -13.71
N GLU A 150 -13.70 -3.62 -12.85
CA GLU A 150 -12.58 -3.28 -11.97
C GLU A 150 -12.26 -4.38 -10.96
N CYS A 151 -13.27 -5.07 -10.41
CA CYS A 151 -13.06 -6.22 -9.54
C CYS A 151 -12.37 -7.39 -10.29
N ARG A 152 -12.76 -7.66 -11.53
CA ARG A 152 -12.10 -8.70 -12.36
C ARG A 152 -10.64 -8.34 -12.67
N ARG A 153 -10.36 -7.05 -12.93
CA ARG A 153 -9.00 -6.55 -13.17
C ARG A 153 -8.06 -6.73 -11.98
N VAL A 154 -8.58 -6.77 -10.74
CA VAL A 154 -7.76 -7.09 -9.55
C VAL A 154 -7.10 -8.46 -9.71
N ASN A 155 -7.87 -9.49 -10.06
CA ASN A 155 -7.35 -10.85 -10.22
C ASN A 155 -6.29 -10.91 -11.32
N GLU A 156 -6.57 -10.31 -12.48
CA GLU A 156 -5.63 -10.24 -13.61
C GLU A 156 -4.30 -9.57 -13.20
N LYS A 157 -4.37 -8.46 -12.46
CA LYS A 157 -3.19 -7.74 -11.98
C LYS A 157 -2.42 -8.56 -10.97
N LEU A 158 -3.08 -9.18 -9.98
CA LEU A 158 -2.40 -10.02 -9.00
C LEU A 158 -1.73 -11.22 -9.66
N TYR A 159 -2.38 -11.90 -10.61
CA TYR A 159 -1.73 -12.98 -11.36
C TYR A 159 -0.50 -12.47 -12.13
N ALA A 160 -0.61 -11.36 -12.86
CA ALA A 160 0.51 -10.79 -13.62
C ALA A 160 1.66 -10.27 -12.75
N LEU A 161 1.38 -9.80 -11.54
CA LEU A 161 2.39 -9.37 -10.56
C LEU A 161 3.09 -10.57 -9.94
N ASN A 162 2.34 -11.61 -9.58
CA ASN A 162 2.87 -12.80 -8.92
C ASN A 162 3.68 -13.70 -9.86
N ASP A 163 3.36 -13.76 -11.16
CA ASP A 163 4.14 -14.50 -12.16
C ASP A 163 5.58 -13.98 -12.32
N LYS A 164 5.83 -12.72 -11.95
CA LYS A 164 7.18 -12.11 -12.00
C LYS A 164 8.08 -12.52 -10.85
N TYR A 165 7.55 -13.09 -9.77
CA TYR A 165 8.37 -13.55 -8.66
C TYR A 165 9.06 -14.88 -9.02
N PRO A 166 10.35 -15.07 -8.69
CA PRO A 166 11.02 -16.34 -8.94
C PRO A 166 10.29 -17.50 -8.28
N LYS A 167 10.20 -18.67 -8.93
CA LYS A 167 9.46 -19.85 -8.43
C LYS A 167 9.76 -20.25 -6.98
N ASN A 168 10.96 -19.94 -6.49
CA ASN A 168 11.40 -20.27 -5.12
C ASN A 168 11.10 -19.19 -4.08
N TYR A 169 10.49 -18.06 -4.48
CA TYR A 169 10.14 -16.93 -3.63
C TYR A 169 8.68 -16.54 -3.89
N GLN A 170 7.80 -16.83 -2.93
CA GLN A 170 6.37 -16.54 -3.07
C GLN A 170 6.04 -15.24 -2.34
N ASN A 171 5.48 -14.27 -3.08
CA ASN A 171 4.71 -13.20 -2.45
C ASN A 171 3.43 -13.81 -1.85
N ARG A 172 3.19 -13.61 -0.56
CA ARG A 172 2.01 -14.17 0.13
C ARG A 172 0.73 -13.42 -0.20
N TYR A 173 0.83 -12.18 -0.67
CA TYR A 173 -0.29 -11.44 -1.21
C TYR A 173 -0.46 -11.72 -2.70
N SER A 174 -1.02 -12.90 -3.00
CA SER A 174 -1.17 -13.42 -4.37
C SER A 174 -2.58 -13.38 -4.93
N ASP A 175 -3.57 -13.18 -4.06
CA ASP A 175 -4.99 -13.08 -4.34
C ASP A 175 -5.62 -12.24 -3.23
N ASP A 176 -6.74 -11.57 -3.49
CA ASP A 176 -7.35 -10.61 -2.55
C ASP A 176 -8.75 -11.03 -2.11
N ALA A 177 -8.88 -11.42 -0.83
CA ALA A 177 -10.10 -11.99 -0.29
C ALA A 177 -11.26 -10.98 -0.26
N PHE A 178 -10.96 -9.71 0.05
CA PHE A 178 -11.99 -8.67 0.10
C PHE A 178 -12.41 -8.21 -1.30
N ALA A 179 -11.52 -8.24 -2.29
CA ALA A 179 -11.87 -7.98 -3.68
C ALA A 179 -12.86 -9.04 -4.22
N HIS A 180 -12.66 -10.33 -3.90
CA HIS A 180 -13.66 -11.37 -4.21
C HIS A 180 -14.96 -11.17 -3.43
N THR A 181 -14.87 -10.71 -2.17
CA THR A 181 -16.06 -10.36 -1.38
C THR A 181 -16.85 -9.25 -2.04
N LEU A 182 -16.20 -8.15 -2.42
CA LEU A 182 -16.81 -7.04 -3.14
C LEU A 182 -17.39 -7.49 -4.49
N MET A 183 -16.65 -8.28 -5.25
CA MET A 183 -17.15 -8.86 -6.51
C MET A 183 -18.44 -9.67 -6.28
N GLY A 184 -18.49 -10.48 -5.22
CA GLY A 184 -19.69 -11.23 -4.83
C GLY A 184 -20.85 -10.32 -4.45
N LEU A 185 -20.60 -9.26 -3.66
CA LEU A 185 -21.60 -8.24 -3.32
C LEU A 185 -22.21 -7.62 -4.58
N ILE A 186 -21.36 -7.29 -5.56
CA ILE A 186 -21.80 -6.63 -6.79
C ILE A 186 -22.61 -7.59 -7.67
N TYR A 187 -22.17 -8.83 -7.90
CA TYR A 187 -22.98 -9.84 -8.62
C TYR A 187 -24.33 -10.08 -7.96
N ASP A 188 -24.34 -10.17 -6.63
CA ASP A 188 -25.56 -10.39 -5.88
C ASP A 188 -26.52 -9.20 -5.99
N SER A 189 -25.98 -7.97 -5.99
CA SER A 189 -26.76 -6.75 -6.21
C SER A 189 -27.35 -6.63 -7.61
N SER A 190 -26.77 -7.29 -8.61
CA SER A 190 -27.32 -7.38 -9.97
C SER A 190 -28.23 -8.59 -10.19
N GLY A 191 -28.48 -9.40 -9.16
CA GLY A 191 -29.33 -10.60 -9.23
C GLY A 191 -28.63 -11.84 -9.77
N ASP A 192 -27.32 -11.81 -9.98
CA ASP A 192 -26.52 -12.95 -10.42
C ASP A 192 -26.04 -13.78 -9.22
N SER A 193 -26.98 -14.49 -8.59
CA SER A 193 -26.71 -15.28 -7.39
C SER A 193 -25.69 -16.41 -7.61
N ASN A 194 -25.60 -16.94 -8.84
CA ASN A 194 -24.65 -18.00 -9.20
C ASN A 194 -23.21 -17.46 -9.16
N ASN A 195 -22.93 -16.36 -9.84
CA ASN A 195 -21.59 -15.75 -9.81
C ASN A 195 -21.27 -15.15 -8.44
N ALA A 196 -22.27 -14.63 -7.73
CA ALA A 196 -22.13 -14.21 -6.35
C ALA A 196 -21.64 -15.35 -5.44
N PHE A 197 -22.30 -16.52 -5.49
CA PHE A 197 -21.88 -17.70 -4.72
C PHE A 197 -20.42 -18.09 -5.03
N ILE A 198 -20.05 -18.14 -6.31
CA ILE A 198 -18.67 -18.48 -6.70
C ILE A 198 -17.67 -17.48 -6.11
N ALA A 199 -17.95 -16.18 -6.22
CA ALA A 199 -17.09 -15.13 -5.68
C ALA A 199 -16.97 -15.20 -4.15
N TYR A 200 -18.08 -15.37 -3.43
CA TYR A 200 -18.06 -15.53 -1.97
C TYR A 200 -17.33 -16.79 -1.52
N ARG A 201 -17.47 -17.90 -2.25
CA ARG A 201 -16.75 -19.15 -1.95
C ARG A 201 -15.24 -18.96 -2.15
N ASN A 202 -14.84 -18.28 -3.22
CA ASN A 202 -13.44 -17.95 -3.46
C ASN A 202 -12.88 -17.06 -2.36
N ALA A 203 -13.59 -15.98 -2.00
CA ALA A 203 -13.23 -15.11 -0.88
C ALA A 203 -13.02 -15.91 0.41
N PHE A 204 -14.00 -16.75 0.77
CA PHE A 204 -13.94 -17.58 1.97
C PHE A 204 -12.72 -18.52 1.96
N ASN A 205 -12.45 -19.17 0.84
CA ASN A 205 -11.29 -20.04 0.69
C ASN A 205 -9.95 -19.30 0.82
N ILE A 206 -9.86 -18.08 0.30
CA ILE A 206 -8.65 -17.25 0.44
C ILE A 206 -8.48 -16.82 1.91
N TYR A 207 -9.56 -16.47 2.60
CA TYR A 207 -9.51 -16.14 4.02
C TYR A 207 -8.95 -17.29 4.86
N GLU A 208 -9.49 -18.50 4.68
CA GLU A 208 -9.10 -19.68 5.47
C GLU A 208 -7.68 -20.15 5.15
N ASN A 209 -7.31 -20.20 3.86
CA ASN A 209 -6.07 -20.84 3.43
C ASN A 209 -4.87 -19.88 3.38
N ASN A 210 -5.11 -18.56 3.29
CA ASN A 210 -4.06 -17.56 3.15
C ASN A 210 -4.14 -16.45 4.21
N TYR A 211 -5.25 -15.70 4.27
CA TYR A 211 -5.27 -14.47 5.06
C TYR A 211 -5.17 -14.71 6.56
N LEU A 212 -5.87 -15.72 7.10
CA LEU A 212 -5.80 -16.03 8.52
C LEU A 212 -4.35 -16.29 8.96
N LYS A 213 -3.59 -17.05 8.17
CA LYS A 213 -2.21 -17.40 8.46
C LYS A 213 -1.23 -16.23 8.26
N ASN A 214 -1.40 -15.46 7.19
CA ASN A 214 -0.37 -14.50 6.75
C ASN A 214 -0.64 -13.06 7.19
N PHE A 215 -1.90 -12.70 7.40
CA PHE A 215 -2.34 -11.34 7.72
C PHE A 215 -3.18 -11.28 9.01
N ASN A 216 -3.49 -12.43 9.62
CA ASN A 216 -4.34 -12.55 10.82
C ASN A 216 -5.76 -11.98 10.60
N THR A 217 -6.28 -12.14 9.38
CA THR A 217 -7.62 -11.65 9.00
C THR A 217 -8.53 -12.85 8.71
N PRO A 218 -9.43 -13.22 9.63
CA PRO A 218 -10.39 -14.31 9.41
C PRO A 218 -11.51 -13.89 8.44
N ALA A 219 -12.23 -14.88 7.90
CA ALA A 219 -13.40 -14.62 7.07
C ALA A 219 -14.50 -13.86 7.86
N PRO A 220 -14.98 -12.71 7.36
CA PRO A 220 -16.08 -11.94 7.94
C PRO A 220 -17.33 -12.79 8.19
N LYS A 221 -18.06 -12.54 9.29
CA LYS A 221 -19.31 -13.24 9.58
C LYS A 221 -20.35 -12.92 8.51
N GLN A 222 -20.38 -11.68 8.02
CA GLN A 222 -21.26 -11.29 6.93
C GLN A 222 -21.01 -12.11 5.65
N LEU A 223 -19.76 -12.33 5.26
CA LEU A 223 -19.41 -13.19 4.12
C LEU A 223 -19.98 -14.60 4.26
N LYS A 224 -19.87 -15.19 5.46
CA LYS A 224 -20.41 -16.53 5.74
C LYS A 224 -21.93 -16.57 5.58
N LYS A 225 -22.64 -15.53 6.03
CA LYS A 225 -24.10 -15.39 5.83
C LYS A 225 -24.44 -15.32 4.34
N ASP A 226 -23.71 -14.49 3.59
CA ASP A 226 -23.93 -14.33 2.15
C ASP A 226 -23.63 -15.60 1.36
N LEU A 227 -22.61 -16.35 1.75
CA LEU A 227 -22.25 -17.64 1.16
C LEU A 227 -23.35 -18.70 1.36
N VAL A 228 -23.86 -18.87 2.59
CA VAL A 228 -24.95 -19.82 2.88
C VAL A 228 -26.23 -19.42 2.15
N ARG A 229 -26.57 -18.13 2.17
CA ARG A 229 -27.76 -17.61 1.47
C ARG A 229 -27.70 -17.85 -0.03
N THR A 230 -26.58 -17.50 -0.67
CA THR A 230 -26.46 -17.66 -2.12
C THR A 230 -26.41 -19.13 -2.53
N ALA A 231 -25.81 -20.03 -1.72
CA ALA A 231 -25.89 -21.47 -1.95
C ALA A 231 -27.34 -21.98 -1.95
N TYR A 232 -28.15 -21.51 -1.01
CA TYR A 232 -29.58 -21.85 -0.95
C TYR A 232 -30.36 -21.28 -2.15
N GLN A 233 -30.20 -19.99 -2.45
CA GLN A 233 -30.92 -19.30 -3.53
C GLN A 233 -30.64 -19.90 -4.92
N THR A 234 -29.44 -20.43 -5.12
CA THR A 234 -29.01 -21.05 -6.38
C THR A 234 -29.37 -22.53 -6.50
N GLY A 235 -29.91 -23.14 -5.44
CA GLY A 235 -30.27 -24.57 -5.41
C GLY A 235 -29.08 -25.51 -5.25
N LEU A 236 -27.91 -25.01 -4.83
CA LEU A 236 -26.70 -25.80 -4.58
C LEU A 236 -26.79 -26.51 -3.21
N ASN A 237 -27.72 -27.48 -3.10
CA ASN A 237 -28.07 -28.13 -1.84
C ASN A 237 -26.87 -28.76 -1.10
N GLN A 238 -25.89 -29.32 -1.82
CA GLN A 238 -24.70 -29.91 -1.20
C GLN A 238 -23.80 -28.84 -0.56
N ASP A 239 -23.52 -27.76 -1.28
CA ASP A 239 -22.74 -26.63 -0.77
C ASP A 239 -23.47 -25.93 0.39
N TYR A 240 -24.79 -25.76 0.27
CA TYR A 240 -25.62 -25.19 1.32
C TYR A 240 -25.55 -26.01 2.61
N GLU A 241 -25.78 -27.32 2.55
CA GLU A 241 -25.67 -28.19 3.73
C GLU A 241 -24.24 -28.22 4.29
N PHE A 242 -23.22 -28.19 3.43
CA PHE A 242 -21.83 -28.11 3.87
C PHE A 242 -21.55 -26.82 4.67
N PHE A 243 -21.89 -25.65 4.13
CA PHE A 243 -21.61 -24.36 4.78
C PHE A 243 -22.49 -24.11 6.00
N LYS A 244 -23.78 -24.49 5.94
CA LYS A 244 -24.68 -24.46 7.10
C LYS A 244 -24.11 -25.22 8.29
N ASN A 245 -23.67 -26.47 8.06
CA ASN A 245 -23.06 -27.29 9.10
C ASN A 245 -21.70 -26.74 9.55
N LYS A 246 -20.86 -26.27 8.62
CA LYS A 246 -19.55 -25.70 8.93
C LYS A 246 -19.64 -24.43 9.79
N PHE A 247 -20.65 -23.58 9.57
CA PHE A 247 -20.79 -22.31 10.27
C PHE A 247 -21.75 -22.36 11.46
N GLY A 248 -22.57 -23.41 11.58
CA GLY A 248 -23.48 -23.60 12.70
C GLY A 248 -24.69 -22.65 12.70
N PHE A 249 -25.06 -22.10 11.54
CA PHE A 249 -26.26 -21.29 11.39
C PHE A 249 -26.93 -21.53 10.04
N ASP A 250 -28.24 -21.28 9.99
CA ASP A 250 -29.07 -21.40 8.79
C ASP A 250 -29.20 -20.04 8.06
N PHE A 251 -29.65 -20.05 6.80
CA PHE A 251 -29.96 -18.83 6.08
C PHE A 251 -31.22 -18.15 6.68
N GLU A 252 -31.17 -16.84 6.78
CA GLU A 252 -32.34 -16.02 7.14
C GLU A 252 -33.16 -15.75 5.86
N THR A 253 -34.45 -16.06 5.90
CA THR A 253 -35.35 -15.85 4.76
C THR A 253 -35.42 -14.37 4.39
N THR A 254 -35.31 -14.08 3.10
CA THR A 254 -35.45 -12.73 2.54
C THR A 254 -36.92 -12.32 2.45
N ASP A 255 -37.28 -11.17 3.03
CA ASP A 255 -38.55 -10.52 2.75
C ASP A 255 -38.43 -9.70 1.45
N LYS A 256 -39.30 -9.96 0.47
CA LYS A 256 -39.28 -9.28 -0.82
C LYS A 256 -39.62 -7.78 -0.73
N SER A 257 -40.14 -7.31 0.40
CA SER A 257 -40.41 -5.89 0.68
C SER A 257 -39.20 -5.13 1.24
N GLU A 258 -38.04 -5.78 1.34
CA GLU A 258 -36.81 -5.19 1.84
C GLU A 258 -35.79 -4.92 0.73
N GLY A 259 -34.92 -3.94 0.97
CA GLY A 259 -33.70 -3.70 0.20
C GLY A 259 -32.46 -3.95 1.05
N ASP A 260 -31.34 -4.22 0.38
CA ASP A 260 -30.04 -4.40 1.03
C ASP A 260 -29.29 -3.06 1.09
N VAL A 261 -28.64 -2.79 2.22
CA VAL A 261 -27.66 -1.70 2.37
C VAL A 261 -26.32 -2.30 2.77
N ILE A 262 -25.30 -2.08 1.95
CA ILE A 262 -23.92 -2.49 2.21
C ILE A 262 -23.19 -1.29 2.81
N PHE A 263 -22.82 -1.41 4.08
CA PHE A 263 -21.96 -0.43 4.74
C PHE A 263 -20.51 -0.87 4.60
N ILE A 264 -19.67 0.01 4.06
CA ILE A 264 -18.21 -0.18 3.99
C ILE A 264 -17.56 0.94 4.79
N TRP A 265 -16.77 0.57 5.78
CA TRP A 265 -16.03 1.49 6.63
C TRP A 265 -14.53 1.34 6.38
N LEU A 266 -13.92 2.41 5.87
CA LEU A 266 -12.49 2.56 5.71
C LEU A 266 -11.95 3.22 7.00
N SER A 267 -11.13 2.50 7.74
CA SER A 267 -10.63 2.94 9.04
C SER A 267 -9.20 3.47 8.95
N GLY A 268 -8.96 4.64 9.55
CA GLY A 268 -7.64 5.25 9.69
C GLY A 268 -6.90 5.45 8.36
N LEU A 269 -5.58 5.58 8.43
CA LEU A 269 -4.70 5.64 7.27
C LEU A 269 -3.66 4.52 7.36
N GLY A 270 -3.31 3.90 6.22
CA GLY A 270 -2.37 2.78 6.14
C GLY A 270 -0.95 3.16 6.55
N PRO A 271 0.03 2.26 6.55
CA PRO A 271 1.37 2.60 7.01
C PRO A 271 2.08 3.59 6.07
N VAL A 272 3.10 4.26 6.59
CA VAL A 272 4.02 5.11 5.82
C VAL A 272 5.37 4.40 5.68
N LYS A 273 6.03 4.54 4.53
CA LYS A 273 7.39 4.02 4.41
C LYS A 273 8.40 4.99 5.03
N ALA A 274 9.26 4.45 5.87
CA ALA A 274 10.45 5.07 6.38
C ALA A 274 11.69 4.29 5.94
N GLU A 275 12.86 4.74 6.39
CA GLU A 275 14.11 4.04 6.16
C GLU A 275 14.72 3.58 7.49
N TRP A 276 15.42 2.46 7.42
CA TRP A 276 16.33 1.99 8.47
C TRP A 276 17.66 1.63 7.82
N SER A 277 18.71 1.43 8.62
CA SER A 277 20.02 1.12 8.04
C SER A 277 20.71 0.02 8.81
N ILE A 278 21.39 -0.84 8.05
CA ILE A 278 22.17 -1.95 8.58
C ILE A 278 23.62 -1.73 8.18
N ASN A 279 24.53 -1.97 9.13
CA ASN A 279 25.97 -2.03 8.86
C ASN A 279 26.34 -3.47 8.52
N PHE A 280 26.85 -3.71 7.32
CA PHE A 280 27.38 -5.01 6.93
C PHE A 280 28.90 -5.02 6.97
N SER A 281 29.46 -6.15 7.41
CA SER A 281 30.88 -6.45 7.20
C SER A 281 31.03 -7.43 6.04
N ALA A 282 32.04 -7.19 5.21
CA ALA A 282 32.35 -8.06 4.09
C ALA A 282 33.35 -9.14 4.54
N VAL A 283 32.96 -10.41 4.43
CA VAL A 283 33.83 -11.55 4.72
C VAL A 283 34.19 -12.24 3.40
N ASN A 284 35.48 -12.29 3.10
CA ASN A 284 35.99 -13.01 1.92
C ASN A 284 35.79 -14.52 2.11
N GLY A 285 34.98 -15.12 1.24
CA GLY A 285 34.75 -16.56 1.19
C GLY A 285 35.71 -17.28 0.23
N ARG A 286 35.54 -18.60 0.12
CA ARG A 286 36.23 -19.42 -0.89
C ARG A 286 35.52 -19.33 -2.24
N ASP A 287 36.22 -19.70 -3.31
CA ASP A 287 35.66 -19.88 -4.67
C ASP A 287 34.96 -18.64 -5.27
N GLY A 288 35.42 -17.43 -4.92
CA GLY A 288 34.89 -16.20 -5.49
C GLY A 288 33.56 -15.73 -4.90
N TYR A 289 33.18 -16.25 -3.73
CA TYR A 289 32.07 -15.73 -2.93
C TYR A 289 32.53 -14.68 -1.93
N LEU A 290 31.78 -13.59 -1.82
CA LEU A 290 31.85 -12.61 -0.73
C LEU A 290 30.59 -12.77 0.12
N THR A 291 30.73 -12.81 1.44
CA THR A 291 29.56 -12.89 2.33
C THR A 291 29.40 -11.58 3.08
N MET A 292 28.25 -10.93 2.91
CA MET A 292 27.88 -9.75 3.71
C MET A 292 27.17 -10.24 4.97
N VAL A 293 27.69 -9.85 6.13
CA VAL A 293 27.18 -10.31 7.43
C VAL A 293 26.79 -9.12 8.29
N ASN A 294 25.64 -9.21 8.94
CA ASN A 294 25.30 -8.39 10.10
C ASN A 294 24.83 -9.33 11.22
N SER A 295 25.55 -9.31 12.34
CA SER A 295 25.28 -10.24 13.46
C SER A 295 24.11 -9.79 14.35
N GLU A 296 23.81 -8.49 14.38
CA GLU A 296 22.73 -7.91 15.21
C GLU A 296 21.35 -8.31 14.66
N GLU A 297 21.17 -8.20 13.35
CA GLU A 297 19.96 -8.54 12.60
C GLU A 297 19.93 -10.01 12.15
N ASN A 298 20.98 -10.78 12.48
CA ASN A 298 21.16 -12.18 12.06
C ASN A 298 21.02 -12.38 10.53
N VAL A 299 21.62 -11.47 9.75
CA VAL A 299 21.57 -11.48 8.28
C VAL A 299 22.91 -11.96 7.72
N THR A 300 22.86 -12.99 6.87
CA THR A 300 24.02 -13.50 6.12
C THR A 300 23.65 -13.62 4.65
N LEU A 301 24.32 -12.85 3.78
CA LEU A 301 24.03 -12.78 2.35
C LEU A 301 25.27 -13.10 1.53
N PRO A 302 25.37 -14.31 0.94
CA PRO A 302 26.47 -14.64 0.04
C PRO A 302 26.23 -14.07 -1.36
N PHE A 303 27.27 -13.45 -1.92
CA PHE A 303 27.32 -12.90 -3.27
C PHE A 303 28.43 -13.58 -4.05
N PHE A 304 28.10 -14.15 -5.21
CA PHE A 304 29.14 -14.60 -6.13
C PHE A 304 29.73 -13.39 -6.86
N VAL A 305 30.95 -13.02 -6.51
CA VAL A 305 31.68 -11.93 -7.16
C VAL A 305 32.62 -12.44 -8.24
N GLY A 306 32.77 -13.76 -8.41
CA GLY A 306 33.71 -14.40 -9.35
C GLY A 306 33.59 -13.97 -10.82
N ASN A 307 32.40 -13.58 -11.29
CA ASN A 307 32.21 -13.09 -12.67
C ASN A 307 32.36 -11.56 -12.81
N MET A 308 32.56 -10.84 -11.71
CA MET A 308 32.73 -9.39 -11.75
C MET A 308 34.15 -9.02 -12.19
N ASP A 309 34.32 -7.81 -12.73
CA ASP A 309 35.64 -7.31 -13.07
C ASP A 309 36.50 -7.14 -11.82
N ARG A 310 37.82 -7.20 -12.00
CA ARG A 310 38.80 -7.18 -10.89
C ARG A 310 38.63 -5.94 -9.99
N ARG A 311 38.17 -4.81 -10.51
CA ARG A 311 38.01 -3.59 -9.71
C ARG A 311 36.77 -3.66 -8.82
N THR A 312 35.63 -4.09 -9.37
CA THR A 312 34.42 -4.30 -8.58
C THR A 312 34.65 -5.31 -7.46
N LYS A 313 35.36 -6.42 -7.75
CA LYS A 313 35.78 -7.40 -6.72
C LYS A 313 36.61 -6.77 -5.60
N ASN A 314 37.60 -5.94 -5.94
CA ASN A 314 38.46 -5.29 -4.94
C ASN A 314 37.73 -4.20 -4.15
N SER A 315 36.74 -3.52 -4.75
CA SER A 315 35.88 -2.58 -4.03
C SER A 315 35.04 -3.28 -2.97
N PHE A 316 34.66 -4.55 -3.18
CA PHE A 316 33.93 -5.37 -2.21
C PHE A 316 34.80 -5.91 -1.07
N SER A 317 36.03 -6.37 -1.36
CA SER A 317 36.91 -7.01 -0.37
C SER A 317 37.50 -6.05 0.67
N ASN A 318 37.51 -4.75 0.35
CA ASN A 318 38.11 -3.70 1.17
C ASN A 318 37.06 -2.96 2.03
N LEU A 319 35.86 -3.53 2.16
CA LEU A 319 34.77 -2.94 2.93
C LEU A 319 34.80 -3.46 4.36
N ASP A 320 35.44 -2.71 5.26
CA ASP A 320 35.46 -3.05 6.70
C ASP A 320 34.04 -3.06 7.28
N PHE A 321 33.28 -1.99 7.00
CA PHE A 321 31.87 -1.85 7.34
C PHE A 321 31.16 -0.98 6.32
N VAL A 322 29.94 -1.36 5.91
CA VAL A 322 29.11 -0.52 5.03
C VAL A 322 27.69 -0.39 5.55
N ARG A 323 27.28 0.85 5.73
CA ARG A 323 25.90 1.21 6.05
C ARG A 323 25.06 1.18 4.77
N VAL A 324 23.97 0.43 4.80
CA VAL A 324 23.00 0.37 3.69
C VAL A 324 21.61 0.69 4.22
N ALA A 325 20.89 1.57 3.52
CA ALA A 325 19.53 1.96 3.87
C ALA A 325 18.49 1.06 3.19
N PHE A 326 17.50 0.62 3.96
CA PHE A 326 16.40 -0.22 3.50
C PHE A 326 15.05 0.41 3.83
N PRO A 327 14.01 0.17 3.02
CA PRO A 327 12.67 0.61 3.37
C PRO A 327 12.16 -0.21 4.56
N LYS A 328 11.38 0.44 5.43
CA LYS A 328 10.52 -0.19 6.42
C LYS A 328 9.16 0.49 6.40
N TYR A 329 8.12 -0.20 6.87
CA TYR A 329 6.85 0.45 7.16
C TYR A 329 6.83 0.91 8.61
N GLU A 330 6.23 2.07 8.85
CA GLU A 330 5.82 2.58 10.15
C GLU A 330 4.29 2.63 10.15
N GLU A 331 3.71 1.96 11.12
CA GLU A 331 2.25 1.87 11.27
C GLU A 331 1.70 3.21 11.75
N ARG A 332 0.57 3.62 11.16
CA ARG A 332 -0.29 4.69 11.68
C ARG A 332 -1.47 4.02 12.34
N ILE A 333 -1.46 3.97 13.67
CA ILE A 333 -2.47 3.27 14.47
C ILE A 333 -3.78 4.03 14.35
N PRO A 334 -4.87 3.40 13.87
CA PRO A 334 -6.17 4.05 13.78
C PRO A 334 -6.70 4.43 15.16
N PHE A 335 -7.26 5.63 15.28
CA PHE A 335 -7.88 6.07 16.54
C PHE A 335 -9.17 5.28 16.84
N TYR A 336 -9.96 4.97 15.80
CA TYR A 336 -11.15 4.14 15.87
C TYR A 336 -10.87 2.77 15.26
N THR A 337 -11.23 1.70 15.96
CA THR A 337 -10.89 0.31 15.58
C THR A 337 -12.10 -0.61 15.47
N SER A 338 -13.31 -0.12 15.76
CA SER A 338 -14.56 -0.85 15.57
C SER A 338 -15.69 0.09 15.17
N ALA A 339 -16.69 -0.45 14.47
CA ALA A 339 -17.87 0.31 14.07
C ALA A 339 -19.15 -0.51 14.21
N GLU A 340 -20.23 0.20 14.54
CA GLU A 340 -21.58 -0.33 14.61
C GLU A 340 -22.54 0.61 13.89
N VAL A 341 -23.53 0.04 13.20
CA VAL A 341 -24.61 0.79 12.57
C VAL A 341 -25.88 0.61 13.37
N PHE A 342 -26.48 1.71 13.82
CA PHE A 342 -27.76 1.74 14.52
C PHE A 342 -28.87 2.19 13.57
N ILE A 343 -29.94 1.39 13.50
CA ILE A 343 -31.14 1.72 12.72
C ILE A 343 -32.21 2.24 13.68
N ASN A 344 -32.67 3.48 13.47
CA ASN A 344 -33.68 4.15 14.31
C ASN A 344 -33.40 3.98 15.82
N ASP A 345 -32.12 4.09 16.21
CA ASP A 345 -31.60 3.98 17.58
C ASP A 345 -31.94 2.69 18.35
N SER A 346 -32.35 1.62 17.64
CA SER A 346 -32.92 0.42 18.26
C SER A 346 -32.10 -0.85 18.03
N VAL A 347 -31.66 -1.08 16.80
CA VAL A 347 -30.96 -2.32 16.38
C VAL A 347 -29.56 -1.96 15.91
N SER A 348 -28.54 -2.67 16.43
CA SER A 348 -27.14 -2.48 16.03
C SER A 348 -26.59 -3.63 15.18
N TYR A 349 -25.75 -3.27 14.21
CA TYR A 349 -25.06 -4.19 13.32
C TYR A 349 -23.56 -3.89 13.35
N HIS A 350 -22.76 -4.88 13.74
CA HIS A 350 -21.30 -4.76 13.73
C HIS A 350 -20.73 -4.83 12.31
N LEU A 351 -19.67 -4.07 12.06
CA LEU A 351 -18.89 -4.15 10.83
C LEU A 351 -17.65 -5.02 11.05
N ASP A 352 -17.60 -6.15 10.36
CA ASP A 352 -16.47 -7.08 10.44
C ASP A 352 -15.30 -6.58 9.59
N LYS A 353 -14.07 -6.75 10.07
CA LYS A 353 -12.86 -6.46 9.28
C LYS A 353 -12.75 -7.42 8.10
N GLY A 354 -12.83 -6.88 6.89
CA GLY A 354 -12.62 -7.60 5.64
C GLY A 354 -11.15 -7.55 5.18
N GLU A 355 -10.48 -6.42 5.34
CA GLU A 355 -9.11 -6.23 4.83
C GLU A 355 -8.23 -5.55 5.88
N ASP A 356 -6.98 -6.00 6.03
CA ASP A 356 -5.96 -5.34 6.85
C ASP A 356 -4.78 -4.93 5.96
N LEU A 357 -4.87 -3.74 5.37
CA LEU A 357 -3.85 -3.24 4.44
C LEU A 357 -2.51 -3.02 5.14
N ASN A 358 -2.53 -2.69 6.44
CA ASN A 358 -1.32 -2.58 7.24
C ASN A 358 -0.59 -3.92 7.33
N ALA A 359 -1.29 -4.99 7.75
CA ALA A 359 -0.70 -6.33 7.82
C ALA A 359 -0.16 -6.79 6.45
N ILE A 360 -0.89 -6.52 5.37
CA ILE A 360 -0.48 -6.87 4.00
C ILE A 360 0.76 -6.10 3.56
N ALA A 361 0.84 -4.79 3.84
CA ALA A 361 2.00 -3.97 3.50
C ALA A 361 3.27 -4.47 4.21
N PHE A 362 3.20 -4.68 5.53
CA PHE A 362 4.32 -5.20 6.32
C PHE A 362 4.75 -6.59 5.85
N LYS A 363 3.78 -7.49 5.59
CA LYS A 363 4.07 -8.85 5.14
C LYS A 363 4.70 -8.88 3.74
N THR A 364 4.18 -8.11 2.80
CA THR A 364 4.69 -8.01 1.43
C THR A 364 6.14 -7.49 1.43
N LEU A 365 6.44 -6.46 2.22
CA LEU A 365 7.81 -5.95 2.34
C LEU A 365 8.74 -6.98 3.00
N LYS A 366 8.28 -7.66 4.06
CA LYS A 366 9.05 -8.72 4.72
C LYS A 366 9.40 -9.85 3.75
N ASP A 367 8.45 -10.30 2.95
CA ASP A 367 8.64 -11.44 2.03
C ASP A 367 9.69 -11.15 0.94
N ARG A 368 9.86 -9.88 0.53
CA ARG A 368 10.89 -9.48 -0.45
C ARG A 368 12.16 -8.88 0.15
N MET A 369 12.24 -8.70 1.47
CA MET A 369 13.32 -7.95 2.12
C MET A 369 14.72 -8.48 1.77
N VAL A 370 14.91 -9.79 1.71
CA VAL A 370 16.20 -10.41 1.34
C VAL A 370 16.64 -9.98 -0.07
N ARG A 371 15.70 -9.87 -1.01
CA ARG A 371 15.97 -9.40 -2.37
C ARG A 371 16.29 -7.92 -2.39
N GLU A 372 15.58 -7.10 -1.60
CA GLU A 372 15.88 -5.67 -1.44
C GLU A 372 17.29 -5.45 -0.86
N MET A 373 17.67 -6.27 0.12
CA MET A 373 19.02 -6.27 0.69
C MET A 373 20.07 -6.60 -0.36
N ALA A 374 19.88 -7.70 -1.10
CA ALA A 374 20.80 -8.11 -2.16
C ALA A 374 20.97 -7.03 -3.24
N ASN A 375 19.86 -6.45 -3.72
CA ASN A 375 19.88 -5.42 -4.76
C ASN A 375 20.58 -4.14 -4.30
N SER A 376 20.36 -3.72 -3.05
CA SER A 376 21.00 -2.50 -2.52
C SER A 376 22.49 -2.68 -2.31
N LEU A 377 22.93 -3.85 -1.84
CA LEU A 377 24.35 -4.19 -1.70
C LEU A 377 25.06 -4.23 -3.08
N LEU A 378 24.41 -4.81 -4.11
CA LEU A 378 24.94 -4.79 -5.48
C LEU A 378 25.05 -3.37 -6.05
N ARG A 379 24.04 -2.53 -5.81
CA ARG A 379 24.03 -1.12 -6.24
C ARG A 379 25.19 -0.36 -5.61
N LEU A 380 25.33 -0.49 -4.30
CA LEU A 380 26.37 0.18 -3.52
C LEU A 380 27.78 -0.17 -4.01
N ALA A 381 28.06 -1.45 -4.23
CA ALA A 381 29.35 -1.85 -4.74
C ALA A 381 29.62 -1.35 -6.16
N THR A 382 28.58 -1.29 -7.01
CA THR A 382 28.69 -0.67 -8.33
C THR A 382 29.09 0.81 -8.21
N LYS A 383 28.48 1.56 -7.28
CA LYS A 383 28.85 2.96 -7.01
C LYS A 383 30.31 3.08 -6.57
N GLN A 384 30.78 2.20 -5.69
CA GLN A 384 32.15 2.20 -5.20
C GLN A 384 33.18 1.83 -6.28
N ALA A 385 32.83 0.94 -7.20
CA ALA A 385 33.68 0.61 -8.35
C ALA A 385 33.86 1.83 -9.29
N ILE A 386 32.78 2.59 -9.53
CA ILE A 386 32.83 3.84 -10.32
C ILE A 386 33.70 4.89 -9.60
N GLU A 387 33.51 5.07 -8.29
CA GLU A 387 34.30 6.00 -7.48
C GLU A 387 35.80 5.66 -7.49
N SER A 388 36.14 4.37 -7.34
CA SER A 388 37.51 3.88 -7.37
C SER A 388 38.19 4.17 -8.72
N TYR A 389 37.46 4.03 -9.83
CA TYR A 389 37.95 4.39 -11.15
C TYR A 389 38.19 5.90 -11.29
N THR A 390 37.27 6.75 -10.81
CA THR A 390 37.45 8.20 -10.91
C THR A 390 38.61 8.69 -10.04
N ARG A 391 38.78 8.16 -8.83
CA ARG A 391 39.96 8.42 -7.97
C ARG A 391 41.29 8.11 -8.67
N SER A 392 41.33 7.04 -9.48
CA SER A 392 42.53 6.69 -10.24
C SER A 392 42.87 7.68 -11.37
N LYS A 393 41.93 8.55 -11.75
CA LYS A 393 42.10 9.57 -12.79
C LYS A 393 42.27 10.99 -12.25
N ASP A 394 41.59 11.33 -11.16
CA ASP A 394 41.69 12.63 -10.49
C ASP A 394 41.22 12.49 -9.01
N GLU A 395 42.14 12.76 -8.08
CA GLU A 395 41.94 12.62 -6.64
C GLU A 395 40.90 13.63 -6.09
N ASN A 396 40.85 14.84 -6.65
CA ASN A 396 39.91 15.88 -6.25
C ASN A 396 38.47 15.57 -6.71
N LEU A 397 38.31 15.01 -7.91
CA LEU A 397 37.01 14.50 -8.40
C LEU A 397 36.53 13.29 -7.58
N GLY A 398 37.46 12.43 -7.15
CA GLY A 398 37.16 11.27 -6.33
C GLY A 398 36.64 11.59 -4.92
N ALA A 399 37.18 12.64 -4.28
CA ALA A 399 36.70 13.09 -2.96
C ALA A 399 35.29 13.69 -3.03
N LEU A 400 34.98 14.48 -4.08
CA LEU A 400 33.65 15.06 -4.30
C LEU A 400 32.57 13.99 -4.53
N ILE A 401 32.89 12.90 -5.25
CA ILE A 401 31.97 11.78 -5.49
C ILE A 401 31.71 10.98 -4.22
N SER A 402 32.71 10.80 -3.35
CA SER A 402 32.55 10.04 -2.09
C SER A 402 31.55 10.68 -1.13
N ILE A 403 31.61 12.02 -1.01
CA ILE A 403 30.67 12.81 -0.21
C ILE A 403 29.26 12.72 -0.83
N PHE A 404 29.15 12.75 -2.16
CA PHE A 404 27.88 12.59 -2.87
C PHE A 404 27.27 11.18 -2.71
N ASN A 405 28.10 10.14 -2.73
CA ASN A 405 27.66 8.75 -2.53
C ASN A 405 27.11 8.50 -1.13
N ALA A 406 27.76 9.03 -0.09
CA ALA A 406 27.29 8.93 1.29
C ALA A 406 25.92 9.60 1.51
N VAL A 407 25.60 10.65 0.74
CA VAL A 407 24.31 11.37 0.80
C VAL A 407 23.23 10.74 -0.07
N THR A 408 23.58 9.88 -1.03
CA THR A 408 22.64 9.31 -2.01
C THR A 408 22.20 7.87 -1.71
N GLU A 409 22.76 7.22 -0.70
CA GLU A 409 22.32 5.87 -0.30
C GLU A 409 21.08 5.96 0.59
N LYS A 410 19.92 6.00 -0.07
CA LYS A 410 18.60 6.05 0.54
C LYS A 410 17.70 4.93 0.06
N ALA A 411 16.79 4.52 0.94
CA ALA A 411 15.69 3.67 0.55
C ALA A 411 14.63 4.47 -0.22
N ASP A 412 13.85 3.78 -1.05
CA ASP A 412 12.63 4.37 -1.59
C ASP A 412 11.56 4.38 -0.50
N THR A 413 11.31 5.57 0.05
CA THR A 413 10.31 5.81 1.11
C THR A 413 8.96 6.25 0.55
N ARG A 414 8.76 6.18 -0.77
CA ARG A 414 7.48 6.50 -1.40
C ARG A 414 6.48 5.36 -1.21
N ASN A 415 5.26 5.73 -0.83
CA ASN A 415 4.07 4.87 -0.84
C ASN A 415 2.80 5.73 -0.98
N TRP A 416 1.67 5.14 -1.32
CA TRP A 416 0.37 5.80 -1.37
C TRP A 416 -0.18 6.00 0.05
N GLN A 417 0.00 7.20 0.57
CA GLN A 417 -0.21 7.51 2.00
C GLN A 417 -1.63 7.90 2.38
N THR A 418 -2.57 7.94 1.43
CA THR A 418 -3.99 8.24 1.69
C THR A 418 -4.87 6.99 1.70
N LEU A 419 -4.29 5.81 1.51
CA LEU A 419 -4.99 4.53 1.69
C LEU A 419 -5.45 4.34 3.15
N PRO A 420 -6.55 3.59 3.39
CA PRO A 420 -6.97 3.27 4.74
C PRO A 420 -6.04 2.24 5.39
N HIS A 421 -6.16 2.12 6.72
CA HIS A 421 -5.48 1.07 7.47
C HIS A 421 -6.17 -0.29 7.29
N SER A 422 -7.50 -0.30 7.44
CA SER A 422 -8.32 -1.50 7.29
C SER A 422 -9.67 -1.18 6.68
N ILE A 423 -10.26 -2.18 6.03
CA ILE A 423 -11.61 -2.12 5.46
C ILE A 423 -12.51 -3.04 6.29
N HIS A 424 -13.65 -2.50 6.72
CA HIS A 424 -14.68 -3.24 7.43
C HIS A 424 -15.99 -3.14 6.66
N TYR A 425 -16.87 -4.12 6.81
CA TYR A 425 -18.18 -4.04 6.15
C TYR A 425 -19.26 -4.85 6.86
N THR A 426 -20.51 -4.54 6.53
CA THR A 426 -21.68 -5.34 6.89
C THR A 426 -22.80 -5.15 5.87
N ARG A 427 -23.76 -6.07 5.84
CA ARG A 427 -25.00 -5.96 5.04
C ARG A 427 -26.17 -5.85 6.00
N ILE A 428 -27.04 -4.89 5.76
CA ILE A 428 -28.24 -4.66 6.53
C ILE A 428 -29.43 -4.72 5.59
N ARG A 429 -30.48 -5.46 5.99
CA ARG A 429 -31.76 -5.47 5.29
C ARG A 429 -32.73 -4.52 5.96
N LEU A 430 -33.35 -3.67 5.16
CA LEU A 430 -34.27 -2.65 5.63
C LEU A 430 -35.52 -2.65 4.76
N LYS A 431 -36.67 -2.39 5.38
CA LYS A 431 -37.93 -2.17 4.67
C LYS A 431 -37.82 -1.01 3.69
N GLU A 432 -38.57 -1.05 2.60
CA GLU A 432 -38.67 0.11 1.71
C GLU A 432 -39.09 1.37 2.46
N GLY A 433 -38.44 2.50 2.15
CA GLY A 433 -38.73 3.80 2.77
C GLY A 433 -37.49 4.56 3.24
N LYS A 434 -37.72 5.63 4.01
CA LYS A 434 -36.67 6.45 4.60
C LYS A 434 -36.29 5.92 5.98
N HIS A 435 -34.99 5.81 6.24
CA HIS A 435 -34.42 5.36 7.51
C HIS A 435 -33.40 6.38 8.00
N SER A 436 -33.43 6.65 9.30
CA SER A 436 -32.36 7.38 9.97
C SER A 436 -31.36 6.37 10.52
N VAL A 437 -30.11 6.51 10.09
CA VAL A 437 -29.04 5.56 10.40
C VAL A 437 -27.87 6.27 11.04
N THR A 438 -27.42 5.75 12.18
CA THR A 438 -26.22 6.23 12.88
C THR A 438 -25.10 5.24 12.68
N LEU A 439 -24.04 5.62 11.97
CA LEU A 439 -22.77 4.90 11.99
C LEU A 439 -21.95 5.40 13.18
N LYS A 440 -21.73 4.55 14.17
CA LYS A 440 -20.92 4.84 15.35
C LYS A 440 -19.57 4.15 15.23
N VAL A 441 -18.49 4.93 15.22
CA VAL A 441 -17.12 4.42 15.28
C VAL A 441 -16.57 4.55 16.70
N ASN A 442 -15.88 3.52 17.20
CA ASN A 442 -15.42 3.44 18.58
C ASN A 442 -13.90 3.22 18.67
N SER A 443 -13.30 3.88 19.65
CA SER A 443 -11.90 3.76 20.04
C SER A 443 -11.75 2.78 21.20
N PRO A 444 -10.65 2.01 21.28
CA PRO A 444 -10.38 1.14 22.42
C PRO A 444 -10.38 1.84 23.79
N ASN A 445 -10.09 3.16 23.81
CA ASN A 445 -10.01 3.96 25.02
C ASN A 445 -11.33 4.67 25.39
N GLY A 446 -12.45 4.30 24.77
CA GLY A 446 -13.78 4.81 25.09
C GLY A 446 -14.20 6.08 24.33
N GLY A 447 -13.38 6.61 23.42
CA GLY A 447 -13.80 7.66 22.49
C GLY A 447 -14.73 7.10 21.41
N SER A 448 -15.74 7.87 21.00
CA SER A 448 -16.61 7.51 19.88
C SER A 448 -16.98 8.71 19.02
N LYS A 449 -17.33 8.47 17.77
CA LYS A 449 -17.84 9.48 16.85
C LYS A 449 -19.02 8.89 16.07
N ASP A 450 -20.08 9.68 16.00
CA ASP A 450 -21.31 9.30 15.34
C ASP A 450 -21.41 10.05 14.00
N GLN A 451 -21.79 9.32 12.96
CA GLN A 451 -22.11 9.86 11.65
C GLN A 451 -23.58 9.55 11.35
N GLN A 452 -24.38 10.60 11.31
CA GLN A 452 -25.79 10.52 10.92
C GLN A 452 -25.91 10.41 9.40
N ILE A 453 -26.79 9.52 8.94
CA ILE A 453 -26.99 9.20 7.53
C ILE A 453 -28.49 9.00 7.28
N ASP A 454 -29.02 9.77 6.34
CA ASP A 454 -30.37 9.55 5.83
C ASP A 454 -30.31 8.61 4.62
N LEU A 455 -30.97 7.45 4.76
CA LEU A 455 -31.04 6.46 3.69
C LEU A 455 -32.46 6.33 3.17
N GLU A 456 -32.56 6.32 1.84
CA GLU A 456 -33.76 5.86 1.13
C GLU A 456 -33.47 4.47 0.59
N VAL A 457 -34.29 3.51 1.02
CA VAL A 457 -34.20 2.09 0.67
C VAL A 457 -35.36 1.75 -0.26
N LYS A 458 -35.08 1.02 -1.33
CA LYS A 458 -36.09 0.51 -2.28
C LYS A 458 -36.08 -1.01 -2.23
N ALA A 459 -37.26 -1.64 -2.18
CA ALA A 459 -37.35 -3.08 -2.14
C ALA A 459 -36.64 -3.72 -3.35
N GLY A 460 -35.92 -4.83 -3.12
CA GLY A 460 -35.19 -5.56 -4.15
C GLY A 460 -33.91 -4.88 -4.67
N ASN A 461 -33.60 -3.65 -4.24
CA ASN A 461 -32.38 -2.96 -4.63
C ASN A 461 -31.31 -3.07 -3.54
N THR A 462 -30.05 -3.03 -3.97
CA THR A 462 -28.91 -2.89 -3.06
C THR A 462 -28.35 -1.46 -3.16
N ARG A 463 -28.09 -0.83 -2.01
CA ARG A 463 -27.39 0.45 -1.92
C ARG A 463 -26.05 0.27 -1.22
N TYR A 464 -25.00 0.86 -1.77
CA TYR A 464 -23.69 0.91 -1.12
C TYR A 464 -23.56 2.24 -0.39
N PHE A 465 -22.96 2.19 0.79
CA PHE A 465 -22.57 3.37 1.55
C PHE A 465 -21.14 3.18 2.05
N THR A 466 -20.25 4.06 1.63
CA THR A 466 -18.85 4.03 2.08
C THR A 466 -18.52 5.23 2.95
N PHE A 467 -17.84 5.00 4.06
CA PHE A 467 -17.34 6.06 4.93
C PHE A 467 -15.86 5.85 5.27
N HIS A 468 -15.06 6.92 5.18
CA HIS A 468 -13.64 6.88 5.54
C HIS A 468 -13.36 7.89 6.65
N ASN A 469 -12.89 7.40 7.79
CA ASN A 469 -12.34 8.23 8.85
C ASN A 469 -10.79 8.14 8.80
N MET A 470 -10.09 9.26 8.93
CA MET A 470 -8.63 9.31 8.71
C MET A 470 -7.83 9.35 10.01
N GLU A 471 -8.50 9.60 11.14
CA GLU A 471 -7.90 9.79 12.46
C GLU A 471 -6.97 8.61 12.82
N SER A 472 -5.66 8.89 12.86
CA SER A 472 -4.56 7.95 13.12
C SER A 472 -3.42 8.70 13.85
N ASN A 473 -2.55 7.97 14.55
CA ASN A 473 -1.44 8.56 15.30
C ASN A 473 -0.15 8.82 14.50
#